data_AF-A0A7Z0MU80-F1
#
_entry.id   AF-A0A7Z0MU80-F1
#
_cell.length_a   1.000
_cell.length_b   1.000
_cell.length_c   1.000
_cell.angle_alpha   90.00
_cell.angle_beta   90.00
_cell.angle_gamma   90.00
#
_symmetry.space_group_name_H-M   'P 1'
#
loop_
_entity.id
_entity.type
_entity.pdbx_description
1 polymer ?
#
loop_
_entity_poly.entity_id
_entity_poly.type
_entity_poly.pdbx_seq_one_letter_code
_entity_poly.pdbx_strand_id
1 'polypeptide(L)'
;MKSPKESQHDVTETAIRKTADLGAKIALSFIPGASTAYELAKLGVTQAQAYVEQKQNQRIVDFHAMLIKQDEHWNQDMADAYIEAADYHLLLSACVQDLEDEKTELYAALAKNAALRRITPQDIRFFTLSLRELSLNDVKEMQVAYIASKYPLIPPSGAGNYKKDLSLERASDHQVYGRKLMEQRGFVKDEVLSGYGEQFIAACHLPNQLTPGAIGMKEWKNANSPLLLLCYEIGDTYITAFSDRLSQNLRTQGYATTGLAAITREKAIPFIRYSLLIFKDKPESIVEHIRFIEKTLKKGSIALQLSKNFPAVLEPVRHLFAHVLPVDDPDPRHAADIVAQLIATDETTGEPAAEQTT
;
A
#
# COMPACT_ATOMS: atom_id res chain seq x y z
N MET A 1 18.54 -66.26 -13.49
CA MET A 1 18.00 -65.85 -12.16
C MET A 1 18.96 -64.83 -11.56
N LYS A 2 18.58 -63.75 -10.89
CA LYS A 2 17.39 -62.89 -10.82
C LYS A 2 17.92 -61.66 -10.03
N SER A 3 17.52 -60.45 -10.41
CA SER A 3 17.84 -59.17 -9.74
C SER A 3 17.42 -59.17 -8.26
N PRO A 4 17.94 -58.25 -7.43
CA PRO A 4 17.02 -57.24 -6.92
C PRO A 4 17.58 -55.80 -6.95
N LYS A 5 16.85 -54.92 -7.63
CA LYS A 5 16.79 -53.47 -7.40
C LYS A 5 15.40 -53.22 -6.81
N GLU A 6 15.32 -52.82 -5.54
CA GLU A 6 14.14 -52.19 -4.94
C GLU A 6 14.48 -51.72 -3.52
N SER A 7 14.41 -50.41 -3.26
CA SER A 7 14.26 -49.82 -1.90
C SER A 7 14.25 -48.27 -1.86
N GLN A 8 14.20 -47.56 -2.99
CA GLN A 8 13.98 -46.10 -2.97
C GLN A 8 12.64 -45.63 -3.58
N HIS A 9 11.83 -46.56 -4.11
CA HIS A 9 10.52 -46.22 -4.68
C HIS A 9 9.35 -46.34 -3.68
N ASP A 10 9.56 -47.00 -2.54
CA ASP A 10 8.48 -47.42 -1.63
C ASP A 10 8.18 -46.38 -0.52
N VAL A 11 9.18 -45.58 -0.13
CA VAL A 11 9.03 -44.57 0.95
C VAL A 11 8.24 -43.33 0.48
N THR A 12 8.42 -42.93 -0.77
CA THR A 12 7.69 -41.81 -1.39
C THR A 12 6.25 -42.19 -1.71
N GLU A 13 5.99 -43.41 -2.19
CA GLU A 13 4.64 -43.88 -2.50
C GLU A 13 3.78 -44.06 -1.23
N THR A 14 4.39 -44.53 -0.13
CA THR A 14 3.71 -44.71 1.16
C THR A 14 3.40 -43.37 1.86
N ALA A 15 4.27 -42.36 1.72
CA ALA A 15 4.04 -41.02 2.27
C ALA A 15 2.96 -40.25 1.50
N ILE A 16 2.94 -40.37 0.17
CA ILE A 16 1.91 -39.79 -0.71
C ILE A 16 0.56 -40.49 -0.50
N ARG A 17 0.55 -41.82 -0.34
CA ARG A 17 -0.69 -42.56 0.01
C ARG A 17 -1.23 -42.14 1.37
N LYS A 18 -0.40 -41.93 2.40
CA LYS A 18 -0.87 -41.50 3.72
C LYS A 18 -1.41 -40.07 3.74
N THR A 19 -0.86 -39.16 2.94
CA THR A 19 -1.40 -37.80 2.78
C THR A 19 -2.70 -37.79 1.98
N ALA A 20 -2.79 -38.60 0.92
CA ALA A 20 -4.05 -38.82 0.20
C ALA A 20 -5.12 -39.45 1.09
N ASP A 21 -4.74 -40.39 1.98
CA ASP A 21 -5.65 -41.03 2.95
C ASP A 21 -6.13 -40.05 4.02
N LEU A 22 -5.33 -39.04 4.40
CA LEU A 22 -5.73 -38.02 5.37
C LEU A 22 -6.66 -36.98 4.74
N GLY A 23 -6.36 -36.53 3.52
CA GLY A 23 -7.28 -35.70 2.72
C GLY A 23 -8.60 -36.43 2.44
N ALA A 24 -8.54 -37.74 2.18
CA ALA A 24 -9.70 -38.60 2.03
C ALA A 24 -10.43 -38.88 3.36
N LYS A 25 -9.74 -38.98 4.50
CA LYS A 25 -10.40 -39.15 5.82
C LYS A 25 -11.11 -37.89 6.30
N ILE A 26 -10.55 -36.71 6.00
CA ILE A 26 -11.26 -35.44 6.17
C ILE A 26 -12.48 -35.44 5.22
N ALA A 27 -12.28 -35.83 3.94
CA ALA A 27 -13.35 -35.90 2.94
C ALA A 27 -14.50 -36.90 3.23
N LEU A 28 -14.18 -38.07 3.79
CA LEU A 28 -15.12 -39.18 4.02
C LEU A 28 -16.00 -38.99 5.26
N SER A 29 -15.65 -38.07 6.16
CA SER A 29 -16.53 -37.66 7.26
C SER A 29 -17.60 -36.64 6.84
N PHE A 30 -17.64 -36.20 5.58
CA PHE A 30 -18.59 -35.21 5.12
C PHE A 30 -19.87 -35.83 4.54
N ILE A 31 -21.00 -35.40 5.09
CA ILE A 31 -22.32 -35.56 4.48
C ILE A 31 -22.54 -34.33 3.58
N PRO A 32 -22.66 -34.49 2.25
CA PRO A 32 -22.92 -33.37 1.35
C PRO A 32 -24.27 -32.70 1.67
N GLY A 33 -24.26 -31.37 1.91
CA GLY A 33 -25.47 -30.53 1.88
C GLY A 33 -25.88 -29.79 3.17
N ALA A 34 -25.14 -29.89 4.28
CA ALA A 34 -25.63 -29.34 5.56
C ALA A 34 -24.62 -28.57 6.45
N SER A 35 -23.35 -28.40 6.05
CA SER A 35 -22.33 -27.77 6.91
C SER A 35 -21.91 -26.39 6.44
N THR A 36 -21.83 -25.44 7.38
CA THR A 36 -21.30 -24.08 7.15
C THR A 36 -19.76 -24.12 7.10
N ALA A 37 -19.15 -23.11 6.47
CA ALA A 37 -17.68 -23.02 6.38
C ALA A 37 -16.99 -23.04 7.76
N TYR A 38 -17.66 -22.48 8.78
CA TYR A 38 -17.18 -22.47 10.16
C TYR A 38 -17.13 -23.88 10.79
N GLU A 39 -18.16 -24.69 10.59
CA GLU A 39 -18.20 -26.07 11.11
C GLU A 39 -17.15 -26.95 10.42
N LEU A 40 -16.95 -26.75 9.11
CA LEU A 40 -15.86 -27.40 8.37
C LEU A 40 -14.48 -27.03 8.93
N ALA A 41 -14.26 -25.74 9.22
CA ALA A 41 -13.00 -25.27 9.78
C ALA A 41 -12.74 -25.88 11.19
N LYS A 42 -13.75 -25.86 12.07
CA LYS A 42 -13.66 -26.37 13.45
C LYS A 42 -13.41 -27.88 13.50
N LEU A 43 -14.11 -28.64 12.66
CA LEU A 43 -13.93 -30.09 12.56
C LEU A 43 -12.53 -30.43 12.08
N GLY A 44 -12.02 -29.70 11.09
CA GLY A 44 -10.66 -29.88 10.57
C GLY A 44 -9.56 -29.55 11.60
N VAL A 45 -9.71 -28.50 12.43
CA VAL A 45 -8.74 -28.23 13.51
C VAL A 45 -8.67 -29.40 14.50
N THR A 46 -9.82 -29.90 14.95
CA THR A 46 -9.90 -30.98 15.95
C THR A 46 -9.23 -32.26 15.43
N GLN A 47 -9.47 -32.58 14.16
CA GLN A 47 -8.92 -33.77 13.52
C GLN A 47 -7.42 -33.62 13.20
N ALA A 48 -6.97 -32.42 12.83
CA ALA A 48 -5.56 -32.13 12.55
C ALA A 48 -4.71 -32.13 13.84
N GLN A 49 -5.23 -31.58 14.94
CA GLN A 49 -4.56 -31.57 16.25
C GLN A 49 -4.31 -32.98 16.80
N ALA A 50 -5.20 -33.93 16.53
CA ALA A 50 -5.04 -35.33 16.93
C ALA A 50 -3.91 -36.07 16.18
N TYR A 51 -3.30 -35.46 15.16
CA TYR A 51 -2.43 -36.13 14.19
C TYR A 51 -1.04 -35.47 14.00
N VAL A 52 -0.64 -34.53 14.88
CA VAL A 52 0.59 -33.75 14.70
C VAL A 52 1.86 -34.58 15.00
N GLU A 53 2.38 -35.28 13.97
CA GLU A 53 3.76 -35.80 13.92
C GLU A 53 4.50 -35.48 12.59
N GLN A 54 3.97 -34.61 11.71
CA GLN A 54 4.65 -34.26 10.45
C GLN A 54 4.34 -32.83 9.96
N LYS A 55 5.31 -32.16 9.31
CA LYS A 55 5.23 -30.78 8.79
C LYS A 55 4.00 -30.50 7.90
N GLN A 56 3.53 -31.49 7.13
CA GLN A 56 2.32 -31.39 6.31
C GLN A 56 1.04 -31.19 7.15
N ASN A 57 0.99 -31.72 8.37
CA ASN A 57 -0.16 -31.57 9.25
C ASN A 57 -0.22 -30.15 9.84
N GLN A 58 0.94 -29.48 9.99
CA GLN A 58 0.97 -28.11 10.49
C GLN A 58 0.27 -27.14 9.53
N ARG A 59 0.46 -27.28 8.21
CA ARG A 59 -0.25 -26.46 7.22
C ARG A 59 -1.77 -26.62 7.29
N ILE A 60 -2.24 -27.85 7.51
CA ILE A 60 -3.67 -28.13 7.69
C ILE A 60 -4.15 -27.38 8.93
N VAL A 61 -3.45 -27.50 10.07
CA VAL A 61 -3.79 -26.77 11.29
C VAL A 61 -3.82 -25.25 11.04
N ASP A 62 -2.79 -24.70 10.41
CA ASP A 62 -2.64 -23.26 10.18
C ASP A 62 -3.72 -22.71 9.25
N PHE A 63 -4.04 -23.43 8.17
CA PHE A 63 -5.12 -23.07 7.24
C PHE A 63 -6.46 -22.96 7.97
N HIS A 64 -6.81 -23.96 8.78
CA HIS A 64 -8.08 -23.96 9.50
C HIS A 64 -8.08 -22.94 10.66
N ALA A 65 -6.95 -22.77 11.35
CA ALA A 65 -6.79 -21.75 12.39
C ALA A 65 -7.02 -20.34 11.82
N MET A 66 -6.53 -20.05 10.61
CA MET A 66 -6.75 -18.77 9.93
C MET A 66 -8.20 -18.58 9.48
N LEU A 67 -8.90 -19.64 9.08
CA LEU A 67 -10.34 -19.57 8.79
C LEU A 67 -11.17 -19.20 10.02
N ILE A 68 -10.81 -19.75 11.18
CA ILE A 68 -11.52 -19.54 12.45
C ILE A 68 -11.13 -18.21 13.09
N LYS A 69 -9.91 -17.70 12.82
CA LYS A 69 -9.39 -16.47 13.40
C LYS A 69 -10.40 -15.34 13.21
N GLN A 70 -10.94 -14.88 14.34
CA GLN A 70 -11.86 -13.76 14.37
C GLN A 70 -11.05 -12.49 14.14
N ASP A 71 -11.41 -11.77 13.09
CA ASP A 71 -10.98 -10.40 12.87
C ASP A 71 -12.24 -9.54 13.02
N GLU A 72 -12.13 -8.40 13.70
CA GLU A 72 -13.27 -7.52 14.00
C GLU A 72 -14.01 -7.09 12.72
N HIS A 73 -13.29 -6.98 11.60
CA HIS A 73 -13.84 -6.60 10.28
C HIS A 73 -14.64 -7.71 9.57
N TRP A 74 -14.55 -8.97 10.03
CA TRP A 74 -15.14 -10.13 9.36
C TRP A 74 -16.27 -10.80 10.16
N ASN A 75 -16.48 -10.40 11.42
CA ASN A 75 -17.38 -11.09 12.36
C ASN A 75 -18.87 -10.97 12.02
N GLN A 76 -19.30 -9.95 11.28
CA GLN A 76 -20.73 -9.80 10.95
C GLN A 76 -21.20 -10.73 9.82
N ASP A 77 -20.30 -11.18 8.93
CA ASP A 77 -20.68 -11.89 7.70
C ASP A 77 -20.51 -13.43 7.78
N MET A 78 -19.91 -13.95 8.85
CA MET A 78 -19.56 -15.39 8.95
C MET A 78 -20.75 -16.31 9.24
N ALA A 79 -21.88 -15.77 9.73
CA ALA A 79 -23.05 -16.57 10.08
C ALA A 79 -23.68 -17.26 8.86
N ASP A 80 -23.64 -16.60 7.69
CA ASP A 80 -24.19 -17.10 6.42
C ASP A 80 -23.11 -17.60 5.44
N ALA A 81 -21.86 -17.73 5.92
CA ALA A 81 -20.74 -18.13 5.07
C ALA A 81 -20.88 -19.58 4.61
N TYR A 82 -20.85 -19.77 3.30
CA TYR A 82 -21.03 -21.06 2.64
C TYR A 82 -20.05 -21.23 1.49
N ILE A 83 -19.31 -22.33 1.53
CA ILE A 83 -18.43 -22.77 0.45
C ILE A 83 -18.84 -24.18 0.04
N GLU A 84 -18.85 -24.46 -1.26
CA GLU A 84 -19.07 -25.81 -1.73
C GLU A 84 -17.93 -26.72 -1.30
N ALA A 85 -18.25 -27.95 -0.88
CA ALA A 85 -17.25 -28.92 -0.44
C ALA A 85 -16.15 -29.15 -1.49
N ALA A 86 -16.52 -29.18 -2.78
CA ALA A 86 -15.57 -29.35 -3.88
C ALA A 86 -14.56 -28.20 -3.96
N ASP A 87 -15.01 -26.95 -3.82
CA ASP A 87 -14.15 -25.76 -3.87
C ASP A 87 -13.28 -25.66 -2.61
N TYR A 88 -13.83 -26.00 -1.44
CA TYR A 88 -13.07 -26.11 -0.20
C TYR A 88 -11.93 -27.15 -0.32
N HIS A 89 -12.24 -28.34 -0.84
CA HIS A 89 -11.26 -29.39 -1.05
C HIS A 89 -10.18 -28.98 -2.04
N LEU A 90 -10.55 -28.29 -3.12
CA LEU A 90 -9.58 -27.76 -4.08
C LEU A 90 -8.57 -26.82 -3.41
N LEU A 91 -9.06 -25.88 -2.59
CA LEU A 91 -8.24 -24.91 -1.87
C LEU A 91 -7.32 -25.57 -0.84
N LEU A 92 -7.88 -26.44 0.02
CA LEU A 92 -7.10 -27.16 1.03
C LEU A 92 -6.05 -28.06 0.38
N SER A 93 -6.41 -28.79 -0.68
CA SER A 93 -5.47 -29.64 -1.41
C SER A 93 -4.35 -28.82 -2.06
N ALA A 94 -4.68 -27.66 -2.66
CA ALA A 94 -3.67 -26.79 -3.25
C ALA A 94 -2.70 -26.27 -2.18
N CYS A 95 -3.21 -25.84 -1.02
CA CYS A 95 -2.41 -25.38 0.12
C CYS A 95 -1.45 -26.48 0.64
N VAL A 96 -1.91 -27.72 0.78
CA VAL A 96 -1.10 -28.83 1.28
C VAL A 96 -0.02 -29.25 0.27
N GLN A 97 -0.31 -29.14 -1.02
CA GLN A 97 0.60 -29.54 -2.11
C GLN A 97 1.56 -28.41 -2.54
N ASP A 98 1.34 -27.18 -2.10
CA ASP A 98 2.18 -26.04 -2.46
C ASP A 98 3.63 -26.23 -1.98
N LEU A 99 4.60 -25.67 -2.69
CA LEU A 99 6.00 -25.75 -2.29
C LEU A 99 6.36 -24.70 -1.23
N GLU A 100 5.62 -23.60 -1.14
CA GLU A 100 5.88 -22.50 -0.19
C GLU A 100 4.90 -22.56 1.00
N ASP A 101 5.41 -22.90 2.19
CA ASP A 101 4.61 -22.99 3.42
C ASP A 101 3.92 -21.66 3.74
N GLU A 102 4.60 -20.56 3.42
CA GLU A 102 4.22 -19.18 3.70
C GLU A 102 2.95 -18.74 2.96
N LYS A 103 2.54 -19.45 1.91
CA LYS A 103 1.29 -19.15 1.17
C LYS A 103 0.04 -19.68 1.87
N THR A 104 0.17 -20.44 2.97
CA THR A 104 -0.96 -21.00 3.72
C THR A 104 -1.99 -19.94 4.12
N GLU A 105 -1.53 -18.76 4.55
CA GLU A 105 -2.41 -17.64 4.91
C GLU A 105 -3.20 -17.10 3.72
N LEU A 106 -2.57 -17.05 2.53
CA LEU A 106 -3.22 -16.59 1.30
C LEU A 106 -4.33 -17.55 0.86
N TYR A 107 -4.09 -18.86 0.97
CA TYR A 107 -5.11 -19.87 0.68
C TYR A 107 -6.28 -19.78 1.66
N ALA A 108 -6.01 -19.57 2.95
CA ALA A 108 -7.07 -19.42 3.95
C ALA A 108 -7.91 -18.15 3.70
N ALA A 109 -7.28 -17.03 3.34
CA ALA A 109 -7.97 -15.80 2.95
C ALA A 109 -8.83 -16.00 1.69
N LEU A 110 -8.30 -16.70 0.68
CA LEU A 110 -9.03 -17.03 -0.55
C LEU A 110 -10.26 -17.90 -0.25
N ALA A 111 -10.11 -18.92 0.60
CA ALA A 111 -11.20 -19.78 1.04
C ALA A 111 -12.27 -19.01 1.84
N LYS A 112 -11.87 -18.07 2.69
CA LYS A 112 -12.78 -17.22 3.44
C LYS A 112 -13.58 -16.30 2.52
N ASN A 113 -12.92 -15.63 1.57
CA ASN A 113 -13.59 -14.76 0.59
C ASN A 113 -14.52 -15.55 -0.35
N ALA A 114 -14.16 -16.80 -0.69
CA ALA A 114 -15.01 -17.73 -1.41
C ALA A 114 -16.27 -18.09 -0.60
N ALA A 115 -16.12 -18.44 0.68
CA ALA A 115 -17.24 -18.76 1.57
C ALA A 115 -18.20 -17.57 1.75
N LEU A 116 -17.68 -16.35 1.70
CA LEU A 116 -18.45 -15.11 1.75
C LEU A 116 -19.06 -14.70 0.41
N ARG A 117 -18.93 -15.53 -0.64
CA ARG A 117 -19.42 -15.27 -2.00
C ARG A 117 -18.91 -13.94 -2.60
N ARG A 118 -17.72 -13.50 -2.16
CA ARG A 118 -17.04 -12.31 -2.72
C ARG A 118 -16.29 -12.65 -4.02
N ILE A 119 -16.25 -13.92 -4.38
CA ILE A 119 -15.55 -14.48 -5.54
C ILE A 119 -16.53 -15.44 -6.24
N THR A 120 -16.52 -15.45 -7.57
CA THR A 120 -17.36 -16.38 -8.33
C THR A 120 -16.78 -17.80 -8.30
N PRO A 121 -17.58 -18.88 -8.43
CA PRO A 121 -17.06 -20.24 -8.46
C PRO A 121 -16.00 -20.51 -9.55
N GLN A 122 -16.16 -19.86 -10.72
CA GLN A 122 -15.17 -19.94 -11.79
C GLN A 122 -13.84 -19.30 -11.39
N ASP A 123 -13.89 -18.16 -10.73
CA ASP A 123 -12.71 -17.45 -10.24
C ASP A 123 -12.03 -18.19 -9.09
N ILE A 124 -12.76 -18.89 -8.21
CA ILE A 124 -12.15 -19.70 -7.13
C ILE A 124 -11.15 -20.69 -7.71
N ARG A 125 -11.53 -21.43 -8.75
CA ARG A 125 -10.66 -22.44 -9.38
C ARG A 125 -9.46 -21.79 -10.04
N PHE A 126 -9.69 -20.72 -10.79
CA PHE A 126 -8.62 -20.01 -11.49
C PHE A 126 -7.63 -19.36 -10.52
N PHE A 127 -8.13 -18.69 -9.46
CA PHE A 127 -7.31 -18.08 -8.42
C PHE A 127 -6.54 -19.13 -7.62
N THR A 128 -7.15 -20.27 -7.30
CA THR A 128 -6.45 -21.36 -6.60
C THR A 128 -5.28 -21.90 -7.41
N LEU A 129 -5.50 -22.16 -8.71
CA LEU A 129 -4.43 -22.61 -9.61
C LEU A 129 -3.33 -21.56 -9.77
N SER A 130 -3.73 -20.29 -9.90
CA SER A 130 -2.79 -19.19 -10.08
C SER A 130 -1.94 -18.95 -8.83
N LEU A 131 -2.55 -18.99 -7.63
CA LEU A 131 -1.84 -18.87 -6.36
C LEU A 131 -0.83 -19.99 -6.14
N ARG A 132 -1.13 -21.20 -6.65
CA ARG A 132 -0.20 -22.34 -6.60
C ARG A 132 1.01 -22.17 -7.50
N GLU A 133 0.81 -21.64 -8.69
CA GLU A 133 1.87 -21.49 -9.69
C GLU A 133 2.73 -20.24 -9.51
N LEU A 134 2.15 -19.16 -8.99
CA LEU A 134 2.88 -17.95 -8.64
C LEU A 134 3.72 -18.19 -7.38
N SER A 135 4.92 -17.62 -7.34
CA SER A 135 5.69 -17.59 -6.11
C SER A 135 5.06 -16.63 -5.09
N LEU A 136 5.38 -16.77 -3.80
CA LEU A 136 4.98 -15.79 -2.79
C LEU A 136 5.47 -14.39 -3.16
N ASN A 137 6.69 -14.28 -3.70
CA ASN A 137 7.26 -13.00 -4.10
C ASN A 137 6.46 -12.34 -5.23
N ASP A 138 5.96 -13.13 -6.18
CA ASP A 138 5.10 -12.64 -7.26
C ASP A 138 3.79 -12.06 -6.71
N VAL A 139 3.15 -12.78 -5.78
CA VAL A 139 1.94 -12.30 -5.11
C VAL A 139 2.22 -11.02 -4.30
N LYS A 140 3.37 -10.94 -3.63
CA LYS A 140 3.80 -9.72 -2.91
C LYS A 140 4.09 -8.55 -3.86
N GLU A 141 4.66 -8.77 -5.03
CA GLU A 141 4.83 -7.70 -6.03
C GLU A 141 3.49 -7.10 -6.44
N MET A 142 2.49 -7.96 -6.69
CA MET A 142 1.14 -7.54 -7.02
C MET A 142 0.43 -6.90 -5.83
N GLN A 143 0.66 -7.36 -4.59
CA GLN A 143 0.16 -6.71 -3.37
C GLN A 143 0.68 -5.27 -3.25
N VAL A 144 1.98 -5.05 -3.48
CA VAL A 144 2.56 -3.71 -3.49
C VAL A 144 1.94 -2.84 -4.59
N ALA A 145 1.71 -3.41 -5.78
CA ALA A 145 1.03 -2.69 -6.87
C ALA A 145 -0.41 -2.33 -6.55
N TYR A 146 -1.16 -3.24 -5.91
CA TYR A 146 -2.52 -2.99 -5.43
C TYR A 146 -2.55 -1.84 -4.44
N ILE A 147 -1.70 -1.86 -3.41
CA ILE A 147 -1.67 -0.80 -2.39
C ILE A 147 -1.25 0.52 -3.04
N ALA A 148 -0.25 0.52 -3.93
CA ALA A 148 0.17 1.72 -4.64
C ALA A 148 -0.92 2.30 -5.58
N SER A 149 -1.88 1.49 -6.05
CA SER A 149 -3.01 1.99 -6.86
C SER A 149 -4.11 2.64 -6.01
N LYS A 150 -4.22 2.29 -4.72
CA LYS A 150 -5.27 2.77 -3.81
C LYS A 150 -4.83 3.91 -2.89
N TYR A 151 -3.54 3.98 -2.55
CA TYR A 151 -3.03 4.92 -1.56
C TYR A 151 -1.99 5.88 -2.14
N PRO A 152 -1.95 7.16 -1.70
CA PRO A 152 -0.94 8.13 -2.08
C PRO A 152 0.37 7.88 -1.33
N LEU A 153 1.08 6.83 -1.74
CA LEU A 153 2.30 6.36 -1.08
C LEU A 153 3.49 7.30 -1.31
N ILE A 154 4.29 7.47 -0.27
CA ILE A 154 5.56 8.20 -0.34
C ILE A 154 6.58 7.35 -1.11
N PRO A 155 7.12 7.81 -2.26
CA PRO A 155 8.14 7.08 -2.99
C PRO A 155 9.48 7.07 -2.24
N PRO A 156 10.46 6.25 -2.65
CA PRO A 156 11.82 6.34 -2.13
C PRO A 156 12.49 7.68 -2.46
N SER A 157 12.27 8.19 -3.68
CA SER A 157 12.78 9.48 -4.17
C SER A 157 11.72 10.27 -4.94
N GLY A 158 11.88 11.60 -5.00
CA GLY A 158 10.97 12.50 -5.71
C GLY A 158 9.67 12.85 -4.97
N ALA A 159 8.91 13.80 -5.53
CA ALA A 159 7.72 14.42 -4.93
C ALA A 159 6.37 13.83 -5.39
N GLY A 160 6.38 12.78 -6.22
CA GLY A 160 5.17 12.12 -6.70
C GLY A 160 4.62 11.06 -5.75
N ASN A 161 3.66 10.29 -6.24
CA ASN A 161 3.21 9.06 -5.59
C ASN A 161 4.09 7.89 -6.04
N TYR A 162 4.41 6.99 -5.12
CA TYR A 162 5.01 5.71 -5.50
C TYR A 162 4.06 4.93 -6.41
N LYS A 163 4.63 4.35 -7.47
CA LYS A 163 3.95 3.39 -8.32
C LYS A 163 4.82 2.15 -8.44
N LYS A 164 4.21 0.98 -8.33
CA LYS A 164 4.90 -0.29 -8.60
C LYS A 164 4.83 -0.56 -10.10
N ASP A 165 6.00 -0.72 -10.68
CA ASP A 165 6.18 -1.09 -12.08
C ASP A 165 6.28 -2.62 -12.21
N LEU A 166 5.41 -3.19 -13.03
CA LEU A 166 5.35 -4.63 -13.31
C LEU A 166 5.83 -4.98 -14.73
N SER A 167 6.48 -4.04 -15.44
CA SER A 167 7.01 -4.24 -16.80
C SER A 167 8.01 -5.37 -16.89
N LEU A 168 8.00 -6.12 -17.99
CA LEU A 168 9.03 -7.13 -18.26
C LEU A 168 10.41 -6.52 -18.52
N GLU A 169 10.46 -5.31 -19.09
CA GLU A 169 11.72 -4.64 -19.45
C GLU A 169 12.59 -4.28 -18.24
N ARG A 170 11.94 -4.00 -17.09
CA ARG A 170 12.61 -3.64 -15.83
C ARG A 170 12.66 -4.81 -14.84
N ALA A 171 12.25 -6.00 -15.26
CA ALA A 171 12.34 -7.19 -14.45
C ALA A 171 13.79 -7.67 -14.36
N SER A 172 14.24 -8.05 -13.16
CA SER A 172 15.47 -8.86 -13.04
C SER A 172 15.25 -10.25 -13.63
N ASP A 173 16.31 -10.96 -13.99
CA ASP A 173 16.25 -12.31 -14.57
C ASP A 173 15.37 -13.28 -13.77
N HIS A 174 15.39 -13.16 -12.43
CA HIS A 174 14.58 -13.97 -11.53
C HIS A 174 13.08 -13.59 -11.51
N GLN A 175 12.72 -12.38 -11.93
CA GLN A 175 11.33 -11.88 -11.96
C GLN A 175 10.64 -12.09 -13.32
N VAL A 176 11.40 -12.30 -14.40
CA VAL A 176 10.85 -12.40 -15.76
C VAL A 176 9.78 -13.48 -15.86
N TYR A 177 10.02 -14.66 -15.28
CA TYR A 177 9.07 -15.77 -15.34
C TYR A 177 7.76 -15.44 -14.62
N GLY A 178 7.86 -14.95 -13.37
CA GLY A 178 6.70 -14.57 -12.57
C GLY A 178 5.85 -13.49 -13.25
N ARG A 179 6.48 -12.43 -13.77
CA ARG A 179 5.77 -11.36 -14.50
C ARG A 179 5.10 -11.85 -15.79
N LYS A 180 5.75 -12.72 -16.56
CA LYS A 180 5.11 -13.36 -17.73
C LYS A 180 3.88 -14.17 -17.33
N LEU A 181 3.98 -14.90 -16.21
CA LEU A 181 2.85 -15.67 -15.69
C LEU A 181 1.71 -14.74 -15.25
N MET A 182 2.00 -13.63 -14.55
CA MET A 182 1.00 -12.62 -14.18
C MET A 182 0.27 -12.04 -15.41
N GLU A 183 1.00 -11.71 -16.49
CA GLU A 183 0.42 -11.23 -17.74
C GLU A 183 -0.44 -12.30 -18.42
N GLN A 184 0.06 -13.53 -18.53
CA GLN A 184 -0.67 -14.66 -19.12
C GLN A 184 -1.96 -14.99 -18.37
N ARG A 185 -1.98 -14.78 -17.05
CA ARG A 185 -3.15 -14.95 -16.19
C ARG A 185 -4.10 -13.75 -16.22
N GLY A 186 -3.74 -12.68 -16.93
CA GLY A 186 -4.55 -11.46 -17.04
C GLY A 186 -4.52 -10.56 -15.79
N PHE A 187 -3.63 -10.84 -14.83
CA PHE A 187 -3.50 -10.01 -13.63
C PHE A 187 -2.74 -8.71 -13.89
N VAL A 188 -1.87 -8.71 -14.88
CA VAL A 188 -1.12 -7.52 -15.32
C VAL A 188 -1.50 -7.21 -16.76
N LYS A 189 -1.73 -5.93 -17.04
CA LYS A 189 -2.01 -5.41 -18.37
C LYS A 189 -1.36 -4.04 -18.51
N ASP A 190 -0.69 -3.79 -19.63
CA ASP A 190 -0.01 -2.52 -19.90
C ASP A 190 0.94 -2.13 -18.74
N GLU A 191 1.70 -3.12 -18.24
CA GLU A 191 2.71 -2.98 -17.16
C GLU A 191 2.16 -2.61 -15.78
N VAL A 192 0.83 -2.58 -15.62
CA VAL A 192 0.14 -2.26 -14.37
C VAL A 192 -0.79 -3.39 -13.93
N LEU A 193 -1.12 -3.44 -12.64
CA LEU A 193 -2.09 -4.39 -12.12
C LEU A 193 -3.46 -4.12 -12.74
N SER A 194 -4.05 -5.14 -13.35
CA SER A 194 -5.37 -5.07 -13.98
C SER A 194 -6.47 -5.11 -12.93
N GLY A 195 -7.71 -4.74 -13.28
CA GLY A 195 -8.86 -4.90 -12.37
C GLY A 195 -9.10 -6.35 -11.95
N TYR A 196 -8.72 -7.33 -12.78
CA TYR A 196 -8.81 -8.75 -12.42
C TYR A 196 -7.68 -9.17 -11.46
N GLY A 197 -6.48 -8.63 -11.65
CA GLY A 197 -5.37 -8.76 -10.70
C GLY A 197 -5.70 -8.13 -9.34
N GLU A 198 -6.37 -6.97 -9.33
CA GLU A 198 -6.84 -6.35 -8.10
C GLU A 198 -7.82 -7.25 -7.33
N GLN A 199 -8.75 -7.91 -8.03
CA GLN A 199 -9.67 -8.88 -7.42
C GLN A 199 -8.94 -10.09 -6.85
N PHE A 200 -7.96 -10.64 -7.58
CA PHE A 200 -7.14 -11.74 -7.10
C PHE A 200 -6.39 -11.39 -5.80
N ILE A 201 -5.77 -10.21 -5.74
CA ILE A 201 -5.05 -9.75 -4.55
C ILE A 201 -5.99 -9.49 -3.38
N ALA A 202 -7.14 -8.86 -3.63
CA ALA A 202 -8.15 -8.63 -2.60
C ALA A 202 -8.74 -9.94 -2.04
N ALA A 203 -8.84 -10.98 -2.89
CA ALA A 203 -9.28 -12.30 -2.50
C ALA A 203 -8.25 -13.05 -1.63
N CYS A 204 -6.97 -12.90 -1.93
CA CYS A 204 -5.89 -13.62 -1.25
C CYS A 204 -5.39 -12.96 0.04
N HIS A 205 -5.87 -11.76 0.39
CA HIS A 205 -5.39 -11.02 1.56
C HIS A 205 -6.54 -10.56 2.45
N LEU A 206 -6.22 -10.39 3.73
CA LEU A 206 -7.08 -9.71 4.68
C LEU A 206 -6.97 -8.18 4.53
N PRO A 207 -7.99 -7.38 4.92
CA PRO A 207 -7.99 -5.93 4.71
C PRO A 207 -6.82 -5.22 5.40
N ASN A 208 -6.42 -5.68 6.59
CA ASN A 208 -5.27 -5.16 7.33
C ASN A 208 -3.93 -5.40 6.61
N GLN A 209 -3.84 -6.45 5.77
CA GLN A 209 -2.68 -6.73 4.90
C GLN A 209 -2.67 -5.89 3.62
N LEU A 210 -3.76 -5.19 3.31
CA LEU A 210 -3.90 -4.31 2.14
C LEU A 210 -3.81 -2.83 2.55
N THR A 211 -2.93 -2.55 3.51
CA THR A 211 -2.64 -1.20 4.01
C THR A 211 -1.19 -0.82 3.70
N PRO A 212 -0.87 0.48 3.58
CA PRO A 212 0.51 0.94 3.39
C PRO A 212 1.48 0.42 4.46
N GLY A 213 1.03 0.33 5.71
CA GLY A 213 1.82 -0.22 6.82
C GLY A 213 2.20 -1.69 6.62
N ALA A 214 1.36 -2.50 5.99
CA ALA A 214 1.63 -3.91 5.74
C ALA A 214 2.83 -4.14 4.80
N ILE A 215 3.13 -3.18 3.93
CA ILE A 215 4.29 -3.20 3.03
C ILE A 215 5.43 -2.29 3.51
N GLY A 216 5.35 -1.79 4.75
CA GLY A 216 6.37 -0.91 5.33
C GLY A 216 6.43 0.49 4.71
N MET A 217 5.36 0.93 4.03
CA MET A 217 5.29 2.23 3.38
C MET A 217 4.41 3.21 4.15
N LYS A 218 4.62 4.50 3.91
CA LYS A 218 3.84 5.60 4.49
C LYS A 218 3.07 6.33 3.39
N GLU A 219 2.02 7.03 3.79
CA GLU A 219 1.20 7.87 2.93
C GLU A 219 1.55 9.34 3.10
N TRP A 220 1.32 10.10 2.03
CA TRP A 220 1.32 11.56 2.09
C TRP A 220 0.12 12.06 2.90
N LYS A 221 0.37 12.78 3.99
CA LYS A 221 -0.67 13.42 4.82
C LYS A 221 -1.46 14.46 4.03
N ASN A 222 -0.80 15.16 3.11
CA ASN A 222 -1.36 16.20 2.26
C ASN A 222 -1.40 15.78 0.77
N ALA A 223 -1.64 14.50 0.48
CA ALA A 223 -1.68 13.97 -0.89
C ALA A 223 -2.56 14.79 -1.87
N ASN A 224 -3.70 15.25 -1.37
CA ASN A 224 -4.67 16.03 -2.13
C ASN A 224 -4.34 17.52 -2.23
N SER A 225 -3.30 17.98 -1.53
CA SER A 225 -2.87 19.39 -1.52
C SER A 225 -1.40 19.50 -1.12
N PRO A 226 -0.45 19.17 -2.02
CA PRO A 226 0.96 19.42 -1.79
C PRO A 226 1.23 20.88 -1.43
N LEU A 227 2.23 21.12 -0.58
CA LEU A 227 2.64 22.47 -0.21
C LEU A 227 3.32 23.14 -1.42
N LEU A 228 2.75 24.24 -1.89
CA LEU A 228 3.33 25.01 -3.00
C LEU A 228 4.54 25.81 -2.51
N LEU A 229 5.71 25.56 -3.07
CA LEU A 229 6.91 26.36 -2.80
C LEU A 229 7.07 27.44 -3.87
N LEU A 230 6.86 28.70 -3.49
CA LEU A 230 7.01 29.85 -4.38
C LEU A 230 8.26 30.64 -4.04
N CYS A 231 9.11 30.89 -5.04
CA CYS A 231 10.21 31.83 -4.95
C CYS A 231 10.51 32.40 -6.33
N TYR A 232 10.78 33.70 -6.39
CA TYR A 232 11.12 34.39 -7.64
C TYR A 232 12.63 34.57 -7.84
N GLU A 233 13.44 34.20 -6.84
CA GLU A 233 14.90 34.18 -6.89
C GLU A 233 15.41 32.80 -7.34
N ILE A 234 14.86 32.26 -8.44
CA ILE A 234 15.25 30.95 -8.96
C ILE A 234 16.72 31.02 -9.44
N GLY A 235 17.55 30.10 -8.97
CA GLY A 235 18.98 30.04 -9.28
C GLY A 235 19.88 30.56 -8.17
N ASP A 236 19.30 31.14 -7.11
CA ASP A 236 20.04 31.45 -5.89
C ASP A 236 20.43 30.15 -5.14
N THR A 237 21.72 29.99 -4.85
CA THR A 237 22.29 28.77 -4.25
C THR A 237 21.78 28.51 -2.83
N TYR A 238 21.53 29.57 -2.06
CA TYR A 238 20.94 29.45 -0.72
C TYR A 238 19.50 28.96 -0.84
N ILE A 239 18.69 29.57 -1.72
CA ILE A 239 17.27 29.19 -1.90
C ILE A 239 17.15 27.74 -2.37
N THR A 240 17.97 27.31 -3.33
CA THR A 240 17.97 25.91 -3.79
C THR A 240 18.32 24.95 -2.65
N ALA A 241 19.41 25.22 -1.92
CA ALA A 241 19.82 24.37 -0.80
C ALA A 241 18.76 24.34 0.32
N PHE A 242 18.13 25.47 0.59
CA PHE A 242 17.02 25.60 1.53
C PHE A 242 15.81 24.79 1.08
N SER A 243 15.35 24.97 -0.17
CA SER A 243 14.14 24.29 -0.68
C SER A 243 14.30 22.78 -0.76
N ASP A 244 15.49 22.31 -1.12
CA ASP A 244 15.82 20.89 -1.18
C ASP A 244 15.80 20.28 0.23
N ARG A 245 16.45 20.94 1.19
CA ARG A 245 16.47 20.49 2.59
C ARG A 245 15.07 20.53 3.21
N LEU A 246 14.32 21.60 2.99
CA LEU A 246 12.95 21.74 3.48
C LEU A 246 12.07 20.62 2.95
N SER A 247 12.13 20.37 1.63
CA SER A 247 11.38 19.28 0.99
C SER A 247 11.76 17.92 1.55
N GLN A 248 13.05 17.67 1.83
CA GLN A 248 13.51 16.43 2.45
C GLN A 248 12.97 16.26 3.87
N ASN A 249 13.00 17.32 4.69
CA ASN A 249 12.51 17.27 6.06
C ASN A 249 11.00 17.04 6.11
N LEU A 250 10.22 17.81 5.33
CA LEU A 250 8.78 17.64 5.21
C LEU A 250 8.40 16.24 4.72
N ARG A 251 9.18 15.69 3.78
CA ARG A 251 9.08 14.29 3.33
C ARG A 251 9.24 13.27 4.45
N THR A 252 10.20 13.45 5.36
CA THR A 252 10.35 12.55 6.54
C THR A 252 9.14 12.60 7.48
N GLN A 253 8.45 13.73 7.52
CA GLN A 253 7.25 13.97 8.33
C GLN A 253 5.94 13.58 7.60
N GLY A 254 6.02 13.19 6.33
CA GLY A 254 4.89 12.74 5.52
C GLY A 254 4.19 13.83 4.69
N TYR A 255 4.84 14.97 4.44
CA TYR A 255 4.27 16.06 3.64
C TYR A 255 4.93 16.19 2.27
N ALA A 256 4.10 16.21 1.23
CA ALA A 256 4.51 16.46 -0.15
C ALA A 256 4.68 17.97 -0.39
N THR A 257 5.71 18.33 -1.14
CA THR A 257 5.97 19.68 -1.64
C THR A 257 5.95 19.69 -3.17
N THR A 258 5.65 20.84 -3.77
CA THR A 258 5.96 21.05 -5.19
C THR A 258 7.46 21.30 -5.38
N GLY A 259 7.94 21.19 -6.61
CA GLY A 259 9.19 21.86 -6.97
C GLY A 259 9.08 23.37 -6.75
N LEU A 260 10.23 24.02 -6.53
CA LEU A 260 10.31 25.47 -6.41
C LEU A 260 9.80 26.12 -7.71
N ALA A 261 8.85 27.04 -7.60
CA ALA A 261 8.22 27.68 -8.75
C ALA A 261 8.20 29.21 -8.63
N ALA A 262 8.34 29.87 -9.77
CA ALA A 262 8.04 31.29 -9.96
C ALA A 262 6.82 31.40 -10.88
N ILE A 263 5.73 31.97 -10.38
CA ILE A 263 4.50 32.11 -11.17
C ILE A 263 4.58 33.42 -11.94
N THR A 264 4.87 33.30 -13.25
CA THR A 264 5.02 34.45 -14.15
C THR A 264 3.80 34.72 -15.02
N ARG A 265 2.77 33.88 -14.91
CA ARG A 265 1.50 34.00 -15.62
C ARG A 265 0.37 33.43 -14.78
N GLU A 266 -0.85 33.90 -15.02
CA GLU A 266 -2.04 33.38 -14.36
C GLU A 266 -2.19 31.88 -14.63
N LYS A 267 -2.10 31.10 -13.55
CA LYS A 267 -2.22 29.64 -13.60
C LYS A 267 -3.07 29.23 -12.42
N ALA A 268 -4.28 28.74 -12.70
CA ALA A 268 -5.02 28.02 -11.69
C ALA A 268 -4.19 26.78 -11.31
N ILE A 269 -3.76 26.71 -10.04
CA ILE A 269 -3.14 25.51 -9.50
C ILE A 269 -4.21 24.83 -8.65
N PRO A 270 -5.06 23.99 -9.27
CA PRO A 270 -6.13 23.34 -8.54
C PRO A 270 -5.54 22.47 -7.43
N PHE A 271 -6.33 22.25 -6.38
CA PHE A 271 -5.99 21.38 -5.24
C PHE A 271 -4.94 21.90 -4.24
N ILE A 272 -4.28 23.03 -4.48
CA ILE A 272 -3.39 23.64 -3.47
C ILE A 272 -4.19 24.45 -2.46
N ARG A 273 -4.06 24.09 -1.17
CA ARG A 273 -4.67 24.78 -0.02
C ARG A 273 -3.66 25.67 0.71
N TYR A 274 -2.40 25.22 0.78
CA TYR A 274 -1.33 25.92 1.48
C TYR A 274 -0.18 26.22 0.53
N SER A 275 0.39 27.40 0.68
CA SER A 275 1.49 27.90 -0.11
C SER A 275 2.51 28.56 0.79
N LEU A 276 3.79 28.36 0.49
CA LEU A 276 4.92 29.01 1.13
C LEU A 276 5.56 29.98 0.14
N LEU A 277 5.44 31.29 0.40
CA LEU A 277 6.16 32.30 -0.37
C LEU A 277 7.50 32.58 0.31
N ILE A 278 8.60 32.23 -0.36
CA ILE A 278 9.98 32.38 0.11
C ILE A 278 10.60 33.60 -0.56
N PHE A 279 11.16 34.52 0.24
CA PHE A 279 11.78 35.74 -0.25
C PHE A 279 12.91 36.23 0.66
N LYS A 280 13.86 36.97 0.08
CA LYS A 280 14.95 37.66 0.79
C LYS A 280 14.70 39.17 0.88
N ASP A 281 15.70 39.91 1.37
CA ASP A 281 15.65 41.36 1.64
C ASP A 281 15.24 42.24 0.43
N LYS A 282 15.49 41.78 -0.81
CA LYS A 282 15.20 42.54 -2.03
C LYS A 282 14.35 41.74 -3.02
N PRO A 283 13.05 41.58 -2.76
CA PRO A 283 12.17 40.80 -3.63
C PRO A 283 11.75 41.62 -4.88
N GLU A 284 12.69 42.27 -5.56
CA GLU A 284 12.41 43.11 -6.73
C GLU A 284 11.70 42.30 -7.83
N SER A 285 12.10 41.05 -8.01
CA SER A 285 11.49 40.08 -8.92
C SER A 285 10.05 39.70 -8.55
N ILE A 286 9.66 39.86 -7.28
CA ILE A 286 8.29 39.62 -6.82
C ILE A 286 7.37 40.79 -7.21
N VAL A 287 7.89 42.02 -7.20
CA VAL A 287 7.14 43.24 -7.56
C VAL A 287 6.47 43.06 -8.92
N GLU A 288 7.24 42.58 -9.90
CA GLU A 288 6.79 42.38 -11.29
C GLU A 288 5.67 41.34 -11.41
N HIS A 289 5.54 40.46 -10.41
CA HIS A 289 4.65 39.31 -10.45
C HIS A 289 3.59 39.30 -9.34
N ILE A 290 3.48 40.38 -8.56
CA ILE A 290 2.60 40.45 -7.38
C ILE A 290 1.13 40.18 -7.71
N ARG A 291 0.67 40.63 -8.88
CA ARG A 291 -0.69 40.38 -9.38
C ARG A 291 -0.96 38.88 -9.56
N PHE A 292 0.04 38.09 -9.97
CA PHE A 292 -0.11 36.65 -10.12
C PHE A 292 -0.08 35.94 -8.76
N ILE A 293 0.73 36.43 -7.83
CA ILE A 293 0.77 35.93 -6.44
C ILE A 293 -0.59 36.12 -5.78
N GLU A 294 -1.17 37.33 -5.87
CA GLU A 294 -2.49 37.64 -5.29
C GLU A 294 -3.60 36.71 -5.80
N LYS A 295 -3.56 36.39 -7.11
CA LYS A 295 -4.54 35.49 -7.72
C LYS A 295 -4.30 34.01 -7.43
N THR A 296 -3.06 33.61 -7.12
CA THR A 296 -2.70 32.20 -6.95
C THR A 296 -2.71 31.79 -5.48
N LEU A 297 -2.24 32.66 -4.59
CA LEU A 297 -2.24 32.40 -3.16
C LEU A 297 -3.68 32.43 -2.63
N LYS A 298 -3.96 31.49 -1.72
CA LYS A 298 -5.20 31.48 -0.95
C LYS A 298 -4.95 32.11 0.41
N LYS A 299 -6.01 32.67 1.00
CA LYS A 299 -6.00 33.07 2.42
C LYS A 299 -5.56 31.88 3.28
N GLY A 300 -4.66 32.12 4.23
CA GLY A 300 -4.04 31.07 5.04
C GLY A 300 -2.69 30.58 4.51
N SER A 301 -2.11 31.25 3.52
CA SER A 301 -0.75 30.95 3.06
C SER A 301 0.29 31.34 4.13
N ILE A 302 1.52 30.84 4.01
CA ILE A 302 2.63 31.18 4.89
C ILE A 302 3.63 32.03 4.09
N ALA A 303 4.00 33.18 4.63
CA ALA A 303 5.12 33.95 4.13
C ALA A 303 6.38 33.55 4.90
N LEU A 304 7.38 33.01 4.19
CA LEU A 304 8.69 32.76 4.75
C LEU A 304 9.63 33.90 4.40
N GLN A 305 9.97 34.67 5.43
CA GLN A 305 10.83 35.83 5.34
C GLN A 305 12.25 35.42 5.71
N LEU A 306 13.12 35.24 4.70
CA LEU A 306 14.55 34.97 4.90
C LEU A 306 15.36 36.27 5.07
N SER A 307 14.77 37.23 5.76
CA SER A 307 15.26 38.59 5.93
C SER A 307 14.85 39.15 7.28
N LYS A 308 15.46 40.27 7.69
CA LYS A 308 15.13 40.93 8.96
C LYS A 308 13.80 41.68 8.93
N ASN A 309 13.42 42.21 7.77
CA ASN A 309 12.22 43.03 7.61
C ASN A 309 11.28 42.46 6.55
N PHE A 310 9.97 42.57 6.81
CA PHE A 310 8.96 42.28 5.82
C PHE A 310 8.98 43.37 4.73
N PRO A 311 9.23 43.03 3.46
CA PRO A 311 9.36 44.01 2.39
C PRO A 311 8.04 44.76 2.16
N ALA A 312 8.11 46.10 2.11
CA ALA A 312 6.93 46.95 1.87
C ALA A 312 6.19 46.61 0.57
N VAL A 313 6.89 46.05 -0.42
CA VAL A 313 6.27 45.60 -1.67
C VAL A 313 5.32 44.41 -1.49
N LEU A 314 5.50 43.59 -0.45
CA LEU A 314 4.60 42.46 -0.18
C LEU A 314 3.38 42.86 0.64
N GLU A 315 3.30 44.11 1.10
CA GLU A 315 2.19 44.59 1.92
C GLU A 315 0.80 44.45 1.27
N PRO A 316 0.62 44.68 -0.05
CA PRO A 316 -0.65 44.45 -0.74
C PRO A 316 -1.16 43.02 -0.60
N VAL A 317 -0.26 42.03 -0.55
CA VAL A 317 -0.62 40.60 -0.44
C VAL A 317 -0.51 40.07 0.99
N ARG A 318 -0.15 40.91 1.98
CA ARG A 318 0.03 40.50 3.38
C ARG A 318 -1.20 39.81 3.98
N HIS A 319 -2.39 40.29 3.60
CA HIS A 319 -3.68 39.76 4.04
C HIS A 319 -3.94 38.30 3.60
N LEU A 320 -3.14 37.75 2.69
CA LEU A 320 -3.22 36.34 2.27
C LEU A 320 -2.45 35.41 3.21
N PHE A 321 -1.54 35.95 4.01
CA PHE A 321 -0.70 35.16 4.91
C PHE A 321 -1.32 35.04 6.30
N ALA A 322 -1.47 33.82 6.79
CA ALA A 322 -1.79 33.57 8.21
C ALA A 322 -0.57 33.84 9.09
N HIS A 323 0.61 33.48 8.60
CA HIS A 323 1.87 33.60 9.32
C HIS A 323 2.95 34.23 8.44
N VAL A 324 3.75 35.11 9.04
CA VAL A 324 5.01 35.60 8.50
C VAL A 324 6.11 35.05 9.41
N LEU A 325 6.92 34.14 8.89
CA LEU A 325 7.97 33.46 9.65
C LEU A 325 9.32 34.09 9.31
N PRO A 326 9.92 34.90 10.21
CA PRO A 326 11.27 35.41 10.01
C PRO A 326 12.31 34.33 10.31
N VAL A 327 13.18 34.04 9.35
CA VAL A 327 14.30 33.11 9.50
C VAL A 327 15.55 33.78 8.95
N ASP A 328 16.27 34.45 9.83
CA ASP A 328 17.56 35.10 9.54
C ASP A 328 18.70 34.17 9.95
N ASP A 329 18.87 33.08 9.19
CA ASP A 329 19.94 32.11 9.42
C ASP A 329 20.86 32.00 8.19
N PRO A 330 22.18 32.21 8.35
CA PRO A 330 23.12 32.13 7.23
C PRO A 330 23.29 30.70 6.69
N ASP A 331 22.93 29.65 7.45
CA ASP A 331 22.90 28.27 6.99
C ASP A 331 21.50 27.89 6.45
N PRO A 332 21.35 27.70 5.13
CA PRO A 332 20.07 27.34 4.53
C PRO A 332 19.53 25.99 5.04
N ARG A 333 20.39 25.10 5.53
CA ARG A 333 19.96 23.79 6.05
C ARG A 333 19.34 23.92 7.42
N HIS A 334 19.97 24.69 8.31
CA HIS A 334 19.43 24.95 9.63
C HIS A 334 18.13 25.76 9.56
N ALA A 335 18.07 26.77 8.68
CA ALA A 335 16.84 27.48 8.36
C ALA A 335 15.69 26.52 7.96
N ALA A 336 15.97 25.58 7.07
CA ALA A 336 14.98 24.61 6.61
C ALA A 336 14.53 23.63 7.70
N ASP A 337 15.43 23.26 8.63
CA ASP A 337 15.10 22.43 9.79
C ASP A 337 14.12 23.15 10.73
N ILE A 338 14.35 24.44 11.00
CA ILE A 338 13.45 25.29 11.81
C ILE A 338 12.06 25.38 11.15
N VAL A 339 12.01 25.70 9.86
CA VAL A 339 10.74 25.88 9.14
C VAL A 339 9.95 24.58 9.08
N ALA A 340 10.61 23.44 8.84
CA ALA A 340 9.95 22.14 8.83
C ALA A 340 9.32 21.79 10.20
N GLN A 341 9.98 22.17 11.30
CA GLN A 341 9.42 21.98 12.65
C GLN A 341 8.18 22.86 12.87
N LEU A 342 8.25 24.13 12.48
CA LEU A 342 7.14 25.08 12.62
C LEU A 342 5.90 24.61 11.85
N ILE A 343 6.08 24.20 10.59
CA ILE A 343 5.00 23.66 9.75
C ILE A 343 4.39 22.39 10.37
N ALA A 344 5.21 21.51 10.95
CA ALA A 344 4.73 20.30 11.59
C ALA A 344 3.92 20.55 12.88
N THR A 345 4.29 21.57 13.65
CA THR A 345 3.59 21.93 14.89
C THR A 345 2.26 22.64 14.65
N ASP A 346 2.15 23.47 13.62
CA ASP A 346 0.95 24.27 13.32
C ASP A 346 -0.27 23.39 12.97
N GLU A 347 -0.06 22.16 12.47
CA GLU A 347 -1.15 21.21 12.24
C GLU A 347 -1.60 20.45 13.51
N THR A 348 -0.78 20.40 14.57
CA THR A 348 -1.23 19.80 15.86
C THR A 348 -2.22 20.69 16.61
N THR A 349 -2.34 21.96 16.22
CA THR A 349 -3.27 22.96 16.75
C THR A 349 -4.59 23.06 15.96
N GLY A 350 -4.94 22.04 15.18
CA GLY A 350 -6.11 22.00 14.29
C GLY A 350 -7.43 22.53 14.89
N GLU A 351 -7.65 23.83 14.76
CA GLU A 351 -8.94 24.52 14.70
C GLU A 351 -8.67 26.00 14.33
N PRO A 352 -9.13 26.51 13.18
CA PRO A 352 -9.45 27.93 13.11
C PRO A 352 -10.66 28.12 14.02
N ALA A 353 -10.51 28.95 15.06
CA ALA A 353 -11.60 29.36 15.93
C ALA A 353 -12.83 29.70 15.08
N ALA A 354 -13.87 28.88 15.20
CA ALA A 354 -15.18 29.20 14.69
C ALA A 354 -15.55 30.58 15.24
N GLU A 355 -16.05 31.42 14.35
CA GLU A 355 -16.65 32.71 14.65
C GLU A 355 -17.55 32.61 15.89
N GLN A 356 -17.06 33.10 17.03
CA GLN A 356 -17.95 33.61 18.06
C GLN A 356 -18.30 35.04 17.66
N THR A 357 -19.42 35.19 16.94
CA THR A 357 -20.19 36.43 16.96
C THR A 357 -21.65 36.14 16.60
N THR A 358 -22.47 36.13 17.66
CA THR A 358 -23.91 36.46 17.76
C THR A 358 -24.90 35.95 16.73
#